data_AF-K9WQP2-F1
#
_entry.id   AF-K9WQP2-F1
#
_cell.length_a   1.000
_cell.length_b   1.000
_cell.length_c   1.000
_cell.angle_alpha   90.00
_cell.angle_beta   90.00
_cell.angle_gamma   90.00
#
_symmetry.space_group_name_H-M   'P 1'
#
loop_
_entity.id
_entity.type
_entity.pdbx_description
1 polymer ?
#
loop_
_entity_poly.entity_id
_entity_poly.type
_entity_poly.pdbx_seq_one_letter_code
_entity_poly.pdbx_strand_id
1 'polypeptide(L)'
;MYSERVQEVLIKYPSWACRVQSALNASPLASDYSASVIEVFDQQGLLYGQAWGVLYETQRLLEQPSEFIAWCLDDQLALLFVDDEIVVNRLSLIVQSEATQSLV
;
A
#
# COMPACT_ATOMS: atom_id res chain seq x y z
N MET A 1 -11.55 -1.37 -13.26
CA MET A 1 -12.39 -0.23 -12.84
C MET A 1 -12.58 -0.41 -11.34
N TYR A 2 -12.23 0.59 -10.54
CA TYR A 2 -12.31 0.50 -9.08
C TYR A 2 -13.76 0.43 -8.60
N SER A 3 -14.01 -0.19 -7.46
CA SER A 3 -15.34 -0.14 -6.83
C SER A 3 -15.77 1.31 -6.54
N GLU A 4 -17.09 1.51 -6.36
CA GLU A 4 -17.64 2.80 -5.92
C GLU A 4 -16.98 3.26 -4.62
N ARG A 5 -16.71 2.31 -3.71
CA ARG A 5 -16.07 2.58 -2.42
C ARG A 5 -14.66 3.14 -2.56
N VAL A 6 -13.83 2.55 -3.42
CA VAL A 6 -12.49 3.09 -3.72
C VAL A 6 -12.60 4.50 -4.33
N GLN A 7 -13.54 4.72 -5.25
CA GLN A 7 -13.74 6.03 -5.85
C GLN A 7 -14.13 7.08 -4.81
N GLU A 8 -15.05 6.75 -3.89
CA GLU A 8 -15.43 7.61 -2.77
C GLU A 8 -14.23 7.99 -1.90
N VAL A 9 -13.40 7.01 -1.52
CA VAL A 9 -12.19 7.25 -0.71
C VAL A 9 -11.21 8.17 -1.44
N LEU A 10 -10.92 7.90 -2.72
CA LEU A 10 -9.97 8.71 -3.48
C LEU A 10 -10.48 10.13 -3.75
N ILE A 11 -11.80 10.33 -3.91
CA ILE A 11 -12.41 11.66 -4.01
C ILE A 11 -12.31 12.40 -2.67
N LYS A 12 -12.57 11.70 -1.56
CA LYS A 12 -12.52 12.27 -0.20
C LYS A 12 -11.09 12.65 0.22
N TYR A 13 -10.09 11.91 -0.26
CA TYR A 13 -8.68 12.09 0.09
C TYR A 13 -7.81 12.38 -1.15
N PRO A 14 -7.87 13.60 -1.71
CA PRO A 14 -7.24 13.91 -2.99
C PRO A 14 -5.70 13.83 -2.98
N SER A 15 -5.05 14.05 -1.84
CA SER A 15 -3.60 13.85 -1.70
C SER A 15 -3.21 12.38 -1.93
N TRP A 16 -4.02 11.44 -1.45
CA TRP A 16 -3.83 10.02 -1.67
C TRP A 16 -4.15 9.62 -3.11
N ALA A 17 -5.17 10.21 -3.73
CA ALA A 17 -5.45 10.00 -5.16
C ALA A 17 -4.24 10.37 -6.05
N CYS A 18 -3.56 11.47 -5.75
CA CYS A 18 -2.33 11.86 -6.45
C CYS A 18 -1.20 10.85 -6.25
N ARG A 19 -1.00 10.36 -5.01
CA ARG A 19 -0.01 9.31 -4.71
C ARG A 19 -0.33 7.99 -5.41
N VAL A 20 -1.60 7.58 -5.46
CA VAL A 20 -2.06 6.41 -6.22
C VAL A 20 -1.74 6.56 -7.69
N GLN A 21 -2.08 7.69 -8.31
CA GLN A 21 -1.80 7.92 -9.73
C GLN A 21 -0.30 7.87 -10.04
N SER A 22 0.52 8.41 -9.13
CA SER A 22 1.98 8.40 -9.26
C SER A 22 2.53 6.97 -9.12
N ALA A 23 2.01 6.20 -8.16
CA ALA A 23 2.43 4.82 -7.92
C ALA A 23 2.03 3.86 -9.04
N LEU A 24 0.84 4.02 -9.63
CA LEU A 24 0.39 3.20 -10.76
C LEU A 24 1.24 3.39 -12.02
N ASN A 25 1.86 4.56 -12.16
CA ASN A 25 2.77 4.88 -13.26
C ASN A 25 4.23 4.50 -12.96
N ALA A 26 4.54 4.09 -11.73
CA ALA A 26 5.87 3.71 -11.33
C ALA A 26 6.11 2.21 -11.51
N SER A 27 7.35 1.83 -11.80
CA SER A 27 7.73 0.41 -11.87
C SER A 27 7.49 -0.30 -10.53
N PRO A 28 7.21 -1.62 -10.55
CA PRO A 28 7.28 -2.46 -9.36
C PRO A 28 8.64 -2.31 -8.66
N LEU A 29 8.66 -2.47 -7.34
CA LEU A 29 9.89 -2.48 -6.56
C LEU A 29 10.70 -3.73 -6.90
N ALA A 30 12.02 -3.63 -6.92
CA ALA A 30 12.88 -4.78 -7.20
C ALA A 30 12.69 -5.90 -6.16
N SER A 31 12.93 -7.16 -6.54
CA SER A 31 12.75 -8.31 -5.64
C SER A 31 13.74 -8.32 -4.47
N ASP A 32 14.89 -7.67 -4.64
CA ASP A 32 15.94 -7.48 -3.63
C ASP A 32 15.85 -6.12 -2.93
N TYR A 33 14.78 -5.36 -3.16
CA TYR A 33 14.57 -4.07 -2.54
C TYR A 33 14.42 -4.21 -1.03
N SER A 34 15.22 -3.45 -0.29
CA SER A 34 15.17 -3.35 1.17
C SER A 34 14.95 -1.90 1.57
N ALA A 35 13.77 -1.59 2.08
CA ALA A 35 13.43 -0.24 2.53
C ALA A 35 14.23 0.15 3.79
N SER A 36 14.70 1.39 3.85
CA SER A 36 15.29 1.96 5.08
C SER A 36 14.20 2.46 6.02
N VAL A 37 13.10 2.94 5.42
CA VAL A 37 11.92 3.45 6.12
C VAL A 37 10.66 2.77 5.59
N ILE A 38 9.85 2.25 6.50
CA ILE A 38 8.53 1.67 6.24
C ILE A 38 7.54 2.48 7.05
N GLU A 39 6.51 3.03 6.41
CA GLU A 39 5.46 3.77 7.10
C GLU A 39 4.08 3.33 6.62
N VAL A 40 3.20 3.06 7.57
CA VAL A 40 1.83 2.64 7.34
C VAL A 40 0.91 3.77 7.76
N PHE A 41 0.03 4.17 6.84
CA PHE A 41 -0.89 5.29 7.02
C PHE A 41 -2.33 4.86 6.84
N ASP A 42 -3.22 5.58 7.50
CA ASP A 42 -4.64 5.65 7.21
C ASP A 42 -5.09 7.09 6.96
N GLN A 43 -6.40 7.34 6.91
CA GLN A 43 -6.97 8.67 6.71
C GLN A 43 -6.61 9.67 7.82
N GLN A 44 -6.16 9.18 8.98
CA GLN A 44 -5.81 10.01 10.13
C GLN A 44 -4.29 10.26 10.20
N GLY A 45 -3.52 9.74 9.26
CA GLY A 45 -2.07 9.87 9.17
C GLY A 45 -1.35 8.58 9.55
N LEU A 46 -0.16 8.72 10.12
CA LEU A 46 0.71 7.59 10.44
C LEU A 46 0.09 6.70 11.52
N LEU A 47 0.05 5.39 11.27
CA LEU A 47 -0.31 4.35 12.24
C LEU A 47 0.93 3.74 12.88
N TYR A 48 1.85 3.30 12.03
CA TYR A 48 3.04 2.56 12.41
C TYR A 48 4.17 2.91 11.45
N GLY A 49 5.39 2.91 11.95
CA GLY A 49 6.57 3.05 11.12
C GLY A 49 7.78 2.31 11.67
N GLN A 50 8.73 2.11 10.78
CA GLN A 50 10.06 1.64 11.08
C GLN A 50 11.05 2.51 10.33
N ALA A 51 12.03 3.06 11.02
CA ALA A 51 13.11 3.82 10.40
C ALA A 51 14.45 3.30 10.91
N TRP A 52 15.31 2.80 10.01
CA TRP A 52 16.62 2.22 10.34
C TRP A 52 16.55 1.15 11.45
N GLY A 53 15.49 0.34 11.44
CA GLY A 53 15.27 -0.73 12.42
C GLY A 53 14.61 -0.29 13.73
N VAL A 54 14.34 1.00 13.92
CA VAL A 54 13.62 1.53 15.08
C VAL A 54 12.13 1.60 14.77
N LEU A 55 11.33 0.93 15.57
CA LEU A 55 9.87 0.92 15.46
C LEU A 55 9.26 2.12 16.18
N TYR A 56 8.20 2.67 15.61
CA TYR A 56 7.39 3.71 16.21
C TYR A 56 5.93 3.54 15.81
N GLU A 57 5.03 3.94 16.70
CA GLU A 57 3.59 3.83 16.47
C GLU A 57 2.87 5.07 16.99
N THR A 58 1.69 5.31 16.45
CA THR A 58 0.77 6.35 16.94
C THR A 58 -0.44 5.67 17.56
N GLN A 59 -0.86 6.17 18.73
CA GLN A 59 -2.07 5.68 19.37
C GLN A 59 -3.31 6.17 18.60
N ARG A 60 -4.25 5.25 18.39
CA ARG A 60 -5.56 5.53 17.78
C ARG A 60 -6.67 5.21 18.77
N LEU A 61 -7.77 5.94 18.66
CA LEU A 61 -8.99 5.60 19.36
C LEU A 61 -9.67 4.44 18.62
N LEU A 62 -10.19 3.46 19.37
CA LEU A 62 -10.87 2.26 18.84
C LEU A 62 -12.07 2.60 17.94
N GLU A 63 -12.65 3.79 18.11
CA GLU A 63 -13.88 4.22 17.44
C GLU A 63 -13.64 4.81 16.03
N GLN A 64 -12.39 4.80 15.56
CA GLN A 64 -11.99 5.43 14.31
C GLN A 64 -11.46 4.37 13.33
N PRO A 65 -12.35 3.61 12.66
CA PRO A 65 -11.94 2.58 11.70
C PRO A 65 -11.20 3.22 10.52
N SER A 66 -10.20 2.53 9.99
CA SER A 66 -9.46 2.98 8.81
C SER A 66 -10.31 2.80 7.55
N GLU A 67 -10.40 3.84 6.73
CA GLU A 67 -11.07 3.80 5.43
C GLU A 67 -10.17 3.25 4.32
N PHE A 68 -8.87 3.34 4.53
CA PHE A 68 -7.84 2.74 3.69
C PHE A 68 -6.60 2.48 4.55
N ILE A 69 -5.74 1.62 4.05
CA ILE A 69 -4.39 1.43 4.59
C ILE A 69 -3.40 1.57 3.46
N ALA A 70 -2.38 2.38 3.67
CA ALA A 70 -1.34 2.66 2.69
C ALA A 70 0.04 2.38 3.28
N TRP A 71 0.87 1.63 2.56
CA TRP A 71 2.25 1.36 2.92
C TRP A 71 3.17 2.17 2.02
N CYS A 72 3.96 3.05 2.64
CA CYS A 72 5.01 3.81 2.00
C CYS A 72 6.37 3.20 2.35
N LEU A 73 7.16 2.89 1.34
CA LEU A 73 8.54 2.43 1.48
C LEU A 73 9.47 3.52 0.94
N ASP A 74 10.34 4.07 1.79
CA ASP A 74 11.19 5.22 1.48
C ASP A 74 10.42 6.38 0.78
N ASP A 75 9.30 6.81 1.40
CA ASP A 75 8.31 7.80 0.90
C ASP A 75 7.57 7.43 -0.40
N GLN A 76 7.82 6.25 -0.97
CA GLN A 76 7.08 5.78 -2.14
C GLN A 76 5.89 4.92 -1.74
N LEU A 77 4.70 5.24 -2.25
CA LEU A 77 3.54 4.36 -2.07
C LEU A 77 3.80 3.01 -2.76
N ALA A 78 3.81 1.94 -1.97
CA ALA A 78 4.10 0.58 -2.42
C ALA A 78 2.86 -0.30 -2.41
N LEU A 79 1.98 -0.14 -1.41
CA LEU A 79 0.72 -0.87 -1.30
C LEU A 79 -0.37 0.09 -0.82
N LEU A 80 -1.56 -0.01 -1.40
CA LEU A 80 -2.75 0.66 -0.88
C LEU A 80 -3.95 -0.24 -1.06
N PHE A 81 -4.71 -0.44 0.01
CA PHE A 81 -5.99 -1.11 -0.04
C PHE A 81 -7.09 -0.28 0.61
N VAL A 82 -8.28 -0.40 0.07
CA VAL A 82 -9.52 0.17 0.57
C VAL A 82 -10.44 -1.01 0.86
N ASP A 83 -10.79 -1.20 2.13
CA ASP A 83 -11.45 -2.42 2.60
C ASP A 83 -10.69 -3.67 2.12
N ASP A 84 -11.32 -4.54 1.32
CA ASP A 84 -10.70 -5.76 0.77
C ASP A 84 -10.12 -5.58 -0.65
N GLU A 85 -10.15 -4.37 -1.21
CA GLU A 85 -9.70 -4.09 -2.58
C GLU A 85 -8.28 -3.50 -2.61
N ILE A 86 -7.35 -4.18 -3.29
CA ILE A 86 -6.00 -3.68 -3.55
C ILE A 86 -6.05 -2.67 -4.70
N VAL A 87 -5.79 -1.41 -4.38
CA VAL A 87 -5.74 -0.28 -5.34
C VAL A 87 -4.36 -0.13 -5.94
N VAL A 88 -3.31 -0.26 -5.12
CA VAL A 88 -1.90 -0.22 -5.56
C VAL A 88 -1.20 -1.44 -4.97
N ASN A 89 -0.41 -2.14 -5.79
CA ASN A 89 0.53 -3.15 -5.34
C ASN A 89 1.78 -3.12 -6.21
N ARG A 90 2.86 -2.58 -5.65
CA ARG A 90 4.21 -2.53 -6.25
C ARG A 90 5.19 -3.45 -5.53
N LEU A 91 4.74 -4.19 -4.53
CA LEU A 91 5.52 -5.26 -3.93
C LEU A 91 5.61 -6.36 -4.98
N SER A 92 6.82 -6.71 -5.40
CA SER A 92 7.04 -7.77 -6.38
C SER A 92 6.58 -9.12 -5.83
N LEU A 93 5.29 -9.40 -5.93
CA LEU A 93 4.76 -10.73 -5.72
C LEU A 93 5.02 -11.47 -7.02
N ILE A 94 6.06 -12.30 -6.99
CA ILE A 94 6.18 -13.40 -7.93
C ILE A 94 4.88 -14.21 -7.79
N VAL A 95 3.91 -14.00 -8.68
CA VAL A 95 2.90 -15.01 -8.96
C VAL A 95 3.67 -16.09 -9.71
N GLN A 96 4.24 -17.05 -8.98
CA GLN A 96 4.54 -18.33 -9.60
C GLN A 96 3.18 -18.88 -10.02
N SER A 97 2.90 -18.81 -11.32
CA SER A 97 1.80 -19.57 -11.88
C SER A 97 2.10 -21.04 -11.61
N GLU A 98 1.36 -21.64 -10.68
CA GLU A 98 1.19 -23.09 -10.72
C GLU A 98 0.37 -23.40 -11.96
N ALA A 99 1.06 -23.65 -13.07
CA ALA A 99 0.54 -24.31 -14.25
C ALA A 99 1.50 -25.44 -14.63
N THR A 100 1.36 -26.52 -13.86
CA THR A 100 1.22 -27.90 -14.34
C THR A 100 2.34 -28.50 -15.18
N GLN A 101 2.98 -29.50 -14.58
CA GLN A 101 3.68 -30.62 -15.23
C GLN A 101 3.06 -31.02 -16.57
N SER A 102 3.86 -31.08 -17.64
CA SER A 102 3.92 -32.20 -18.59
C SER A 102 4.96 -31.95 -19.68
N LEU A 103 5.58 -33.04 -20.12
CA LEU A 103 6.51 -33.23 -21.25
C LEU A 103 8.00 -33.10 -20.90
N VAL A 104 8.57 -34.19 -20.38
CA VAL A 104 9.36 -35.15 -21.20
C VAL A 104 9.06 -36.58 -20.70
#